data_AF-A0A962ZLE3-F1
#
_entry.id   AF-A0A962ZLE3-F1
#
_cell.length_a   1.000
_cell.length_b   1.000
_cell.length_c   1.000
_cell.angle_alpha   90.00
_cell.angle_beta   90.00
_cell.angle_gamma   90.00
#
_symmetry.space_group_name_H-M   'P 1'
#
loop_
_entity.id
_entity.type
_entity.pdbx_description
1 polymer ?
#
loop_
_entity_poly.entity_id
_entity_poly.type
_entity_poly.pdbx_seq_one_letter_code
_entity_poly.pdbx_strand_id
1 'polypeptide(L)'
;MTIAMRDAAAIAGIGMTGFSKASGVSELSLAAECVKAACDDAGLAPSEIDGFVSYTLDSNDEIEVARAVGAGDLTFFSKINYGGGAAVGTIAQATMAVATGQANAVVVYRALNGRSGQRMGQGVSGNI
;
A
#
# COMPACT_ATOMS: atom_id res chain seq x y z
N MET A 1 -6.88 3.90 29.43
CA MET A 1 -5.49 4.26 29.07
C MET A 1 -5.53 5.04 27.77
N THR A 2 -4.81 6.15 27.70
CA THR A 2 -4.59 6.90 26.45
C THR A 2 -3.36 6.34 25.74
N ILE A 3 -3.45 6.12 24.43
CA ILE A 3 -2.33 5.70 23.58
C ILE A 3 -1.63 6.95 23.08
N ALA A 4 -0.32 7.07 23.32
CA ALA A 4 0.50 8.12 22.75
C ALA A 4 0.98 7.69 21.36
N MET A 5 0.70 8.48 20.33
CA MET A 5 1.10 8.19 18.95
C MET A 5 2.54 8.61 18.64
N ARG A 6 3.11 9.53 19.43
CA ARG A 6 4.48 9.99 19.25
C ARG A 6 5.44 8.83 19.52
N ASP A 7 6.41 8.65 18.62
CA ASP A 7 7.44 7.60 18.67
C ASP A 7 6.87 6.16 18.65
N ALA A 8 5.59 5.99 18.29
CA ALA A 8 4.93 4.69 18.27
C ALA A 8 5.15 3.90 16.97
N ALA A 9 5.51 4.57 15.88
CA ALA A 9 5.83 3.94 14.60
C ALA A 9 6.89 4.76 13.84
N ALA A 10 7.58 4.12 12.89
CA ALA A 10 8.54 4.74 11.99
C ALA A 10 8.40 4.16 10.58
N ILE A 11 8.79 4.93 9.57
CA ILE A 11 8.96 4.41 8.20
C ILE A 11 10.33 3.73 8.17
N ALA A 12 10.34 2.40 8.16
CA ALA A 12 11.58 1.61 8.18
C ALA A 12 12.19 1.43 6.79
N GLY A 13 11.39 1.50 5.71
CA GLY A 13 11.88 1.38 4.35
C GLY A 13 10.94 1.98 3.30
N ILE A 14 11.48 2.29 2.13
CA ILE A 14 10.78 2.84 0.97
C ILE A 14 11.09 2.05 -0.30
N GLY A 15 10.12 1.96 -1.21
CA GLY A 15 10.28 1.26 -2.47
C GLY A 15 9.47 1.90 -3.59
N MET A 16 10.05 1.93 -4.79
CA MET A 16 9.40 2.48 -5.98
C MET A 16 9.80 1.68 -7.23
N THR A 17 8.87 1.61 -8.17
CA THR A 17 9.14 1.07 -9.51
C THR A 17 9.76 2.14 -10.41
N GLY A 18 10.25 1.72 -11.58
CA GLY A 18 10.60 2.66 -12.65
C GLY A 18 9.36 3.40 -13.17
N PHE A 19 9.36 4.74 -13.12
CA PHE A 19 8.27 5.53 -13.68
C PHE A 19 8.26 5.50 -15.21
N SER A 20 7.10 5.17 -15.78
CA SER A 20 6.93 5.10 -17.23
C SER A 20 5.55 5.60 -17.66
N LYS A 21 5.41 5.84 -18.97
CA LYS A 21 4.10 6.13 -19.61
C LYS A 21 3.36 4.87 -20.06
N ALA A 22 4.04 3.72 -20.04
CA ALA A 22 3.56 2.42 -20.48
C ALA A 22 4.45 1.34 -19.83
N SER A 23 4.06 0.85 -18.65
CA SER A 23 4.88 -0.08 -17.86
C SER A 23 5.04 -1.45 -18.51
N GLY A 24 4.09 -1.83 -19.38
CA GLY A 24 4.07 -3.15 -20.03
C GLY A 24 3.72 -4.31 -19.09
N VAL A 25 3.41 -4.03 -17.82
CA VAL A 25 3.11 -5.03 -16.79
C VAL A 25 1.81 -4.72 -16.06
N SER A 26 1.29 -5.68 -15.30
CA SER A 26 0.08 -5.49 -14.50
C SER A 26 0.33 -4.55 -13.32
N GLU A 27 -0.73 -3.89 -12.83
CA GLU A 27 -0.65 -3.07 -11.62
C GLU A 27 -0.26 -3.91 -10.39
N LEU A 28 -0.68 -5.18 -10.32
CA LEU A 28 -0.24 -6.13 -9.29
C LEU A 28 1.28 -6.36 -9.35
N SER A 29 1.87 -6.44 -10.54
CA SER A 29 3.33 -6.60 -10.68
C SER A 29 4.06 -5.36 -10.16
N LEU A 30 3.55 -4.16 -10.48
CA LEU A 30 4.10 -2.89 -9.96
C LEU A 30 3.97 -2.80 -8.43
N ALA A 31 2.82 -3.21 -7.88
CA ALA A 31 2.61 -3.26 -6.44
C ALA A 31 3.59 -4.23 -5.77
N ALA A 32 3.70 -5.45 -6.30
CA ALA A 32 4.61 -6.46 -5.74
C ALA A 32 6.08 -6.01 -5.81
N GLU A 33 6.50 -5.35 -6.89
CA GLU A 33 7.85 -4.81 -7.05
C GLU A 33 8.14 -3.72 -6.00
N CYS A 34 7.27 -2.70 -5.87
CA CYS A 34 7.53 -1.62 -4.92
C CYS A 34 7.45 -2.08 -3.46
N VAL A 35 6.56 -3.03 -3.14
CA VAL A 35 6.46 -3.62 -1.79
C VAL A 35 7.70 -4.45 -1.45
N LYS A 36 8.20 -5.28 -2.37
CA LYS A 36 9.45 -6.02 -2.14
C LYS A 36 10.63 -5.09 -1.93
N ALA A 37 10.76 -4.05 -2.76
CA ALA A 37 11.81 -3.05 -2.60
C ALA A 37 11.72 -2.32 -1.24
N ALA A 38 10.53 -2.00 -0.76
CA ALA A 38 10.35 -1.39 0.56
C ALA A 38 10.71 -2.36 1.71
N CYS A 39 10.42 -3.65 1.57
CA CYS A 39 10.83 -4.67 2.53
C CYS A 39 12.36 -4.82 2.54
N ASP A 40 12.99 -4.88 1.38
CA ASP A 40 14.44 -4.96 1.23
C ASP A 40 15.15 -3.75 1.87
N ASP A 41 14.64 -2.54 1.66
CA ASP A 41 15.17 -1.30 2.27
C ASP A 41 14.99 -1.29 3.80
N ALA A 42 13.88 -1.85 4.29
CA ALA A 42 13.63 -2.02 5.72
C ALA A 42 14.45 -3.17 6.36
N GLY A 43 15.09 -4.03 5.56
CA GLY A 43 15.75 -5.24 6.04
C GLY A 43 14.78 -6.29 6.60
N LEU A 44 13.53 -6.30 6.13
CA LEU A 44 12.47 -7.23 6.55
C LEU A 44 12.19 -8.25 5.44
N ALA A 45 11.93 -9.50 5.83
CA ALA A 45 11.36 -10.48 4.92
C ALA A 45 9.88 -10.15 4.64
N PRO A 46 9.36 -10.33 3.41
CA PRO A 46 7.94 -10.08 3.12
C PRO A 46 6.98 -10.82 4.06
N SER A 47 7.35 -12.02 4.52
CA SER A 47 6.57 -12.82 5.47
C SER A 47 6.38 -12.20 6.85
N GLU A 48 7.15 -11.16 7.19
CA GLU A 48 7.01 -10.40 8.44
C GLU A 48 5.94 -9.31 8.34
N ILE A 49 5.46 -9.00 7.14
CA ILE A 49 4.38 -8.03 6.94
C ILE A 49 3.04 -8.66 7.35
N ASP A 50 2.39 -8.05 8.34
CA ASP A 50 1.08 -8.44 8.87
C ASP A 50 0.01 -7.36 8.62
N GLY A 51 0.36 -6.24 8.00
CA GLY A 51 -0.60 -5.20 7.65
C GLY A 51 -0.40 -4.58 6.27
N PHE A 52 -1.50 -4.21 5.61
CA PHE A 52 -1.49 -3.48 4.34
C PHE A 52 -2.46 -2.30 4.37
N VAL A 53 -2.04 -1.17 3.82
CA VAL A 53 -2.91 0.00 3.63
C VAL A 53 -2.77 0.53 2.21
N SER A 54 -3.90 0.74 1.55
CA SER A 54 -3.91 1.25 0.18
C SER A 54 -4.99 2.32 -0.05
N TYR A 55 -5.21 2.64 -1.30
CA TYR A 55 -6.16 3.64 -1.76
C TYR A 55 -7.43 2.92 -2.21
N THR A 56 -8.59 3.53 -2.03
CA THR A 56 -9.83 3.02 -2.65
C THR A 56 -9.76 2.99 -4.17
N LEU A 57 -8.85 3.79 -4.76
CA LEU A 57 -8.59 3.84 -6.20
C LEU A 57 -7.46 2.90 -6.66
N ASP A 58 -6.91 2.07 -5.76
CA ASP A 58 -6.02 0.98 -6.17
C ASP A 58 -6.84 -0.18 -6.70
N SER A 59 -6.40 -0.76 -7.83
CA SER A 59 -7.08 -1.88 -8.47
C SER A 59 -6.74 -3.22 -7.82
N ASN A 60 -5.70 -3.26 -6.98
CA ASN A 60 -5.25 -4.46 -6.30
C ASN A 60 -5.70 -4.39 -4.86
N ASP A 61 -6.55 -5.35 -4.47
CA ASP A 61 -6.87 -5.56 -3.06
C ASP A 61 -5.64 -6.00 -2.29
N GLU A 62 -5.59 -5.64 -1.01
CA GLU A 62 -4.49 -5.87 -0.10
C GLU A 62 -4.08 -7.34 -0.06
N ILE A 63 -5.08 -8.24 -0.09
CA ILE A 63 -4.88 -9.69 -0.07
C ILE A 63 -4.17 -10.22 -1.33
N GLU A 64 -4.38 -9.60 -2.48
CA GLU A 64 -3.74 -10.01 -3.73
C GLU A 64 -2.27 -9.61 -3.73
N VAL A 65 -1.96 -8.41 -3.23
CA VAL A 65 -0.57 -7.96 -3.06
C VAL A 65 0.16 -8.80 -2.01
N ALA A 66 -0.48 -9.06 -0.87
CA ALA A 66 0.05 -9.91 0.19
C ALA A 66 0.43 -11.30 -0.33
N ARG A 67 -0.46 -11.96 -1.08
CA ARG A 67 -0.18 -13.25 -1.72
C ARG A 67 0.96 -13.16 -2.74
N ALA A 68 1.00 -12.11 -3.56
CA ALA A 68 2.02 -11.95 -4.60
C ALA A 68 3.43 -11.74 -4.04
N VAL A 69 3.56 -11.11 -2.86
CA VAL A 69 4.86 -10.89 -2.22
C VAL A 69 5.27 -11.98 -1.23
N GLY A 70 4.34 -12.86 -0.84
CA GLY A 70 4.58 -13.88 0.17
C GLY A 70 4.51 -13.32 1.60
N ALA A 71 3.57 -12.41 1.85
CA ALA A 71 3.31 -11.85 3.17
C ALA A 71 2.74 -12.90 4.15
N GLY A 72 2.83 -12.60 5.45
CA GLY A 72 2.31 -13.45 6.51
C GLY A 72 0.79 -13.37 6.65
N ASP A 73 0.29 -13.90 7.77
CA ASP A 73 -1.12 -13.77 8.13
C ASP A 73 -1.45 -12.30 8.41
N LEU A 74 -2.43 -11.76 7.70
CA LEU A 74 -2.81 -10.35 7.84
C LEU A 74 -3.66 -10.14 9.08
N THR A 75 -3.23 -9.23 9.95
CA THR A 75 -3.97 -8.76 11.12
C THR A 75 -4.61 -7.39 10.90
N PHE A 76 -4.17 -6.63 9.89
CA PHE A 76 -4.73 -5.33 9.54
C PHE A 76 -4.76 -5.08 8.02
N PHE A 77 -5.89 -4.58 7.52
CA PHE A 77 -6.01 -4.12 6.13
C PHE A 77 -7.01 -2.99 6.02
N SER A 78 -6.69 -1.95 5.25
CA SER A 78 -7.61 -0.81 5.05
C SER A 78 -7.34 -0.02 3.77
N LYS A 79 -8.39 0.66 3.29
CA LYS A 79 -8.31 1.60 2.17
C LYS A 79 -8.72 3.01 2.56
N ILE A 80 -7.98 4.01 2.09
CA ILE A 80 -8.30 5.43 2.27
C ILE A 80 -8.81 6.04 0.98
N ASN A 81 -9.88 6.82 1.09
CA ASN A 81 -10.59 7.42 -0.05
C ASN A 81 -10.06 8.82 -0.42
N TYR A 82 -10.65 9.44 -1.46
CA TYR A 82 -10.34 10.79 -1.97
C TYR A 82 -9.08 10.89 -2.84
N GLY A 83 -8.74 9.82 -3.56
CA GLY A 83 -7.69 9.83 -4.59
C GLY A 83 -6.34 10.27 -4.03
N GLY A 84 -5.72 11.30 -4.63
CA GLY A 84 -4.42 11.81 -4.18
C GLY A 84 -4.41 12.28 -2.72
N GLY A 85 -5.55 12.72 -2.18
CA GLY A 85 -5.68 13.13 -0.78
C GLY A 85 -5.51 11.99 0.23
N ALA A 86 -5.62 10.73 -0.21
CA ALA A 86 -5.46 9.56 0.66
C ALA A 86 -4.02 9.36 1.16
N ALA A 87 -3.01 9.94 0.49
CA ALA A 87 -1.59 9.60 0.70
C ALA A 87 -1.11 9.72 2.16
N VAL A 88 -1.48 10.79 2.85
CA VAL A 88 -1.12 10.96 4.26
C VAL A 88 -2.07 10.20 5.20
N GLY A 89 -3.29 9.93 4.75
CA GLY A 89 -4.27 9.15 5.50
C GLY A 89 -3.89 7.66 5.58
N THR A 90 -3.28 7.11 4.53
CA THR A 90 -2.81 5.71 4.54
C THR A 90 -1.68 5.53 5.55
N ILE A 91 -0.73 6.47 5.60
CA ILE A 91 0.32 6.51 6.61
C ILE A 91 -0.30 6.63 8.01
N ALA A 92 -1.29 7.51 8.19
CA ALA A 92 -1.97 7.67 9.48
C ALA A 92 -2.65 6.36 9.96
N GLN A 93 -3.31 5.61 9.06
CA GLN A 93 -3.87 4.30 9.40
C GLN A 93 -2.81 3.28 9.81
N ALA A 94 -1.71 3.20 9.05
CA ALA A 94 -0.59 2.31 9.38
C ALA A 94 0.00 2.64 10.76
N THR A 95 0.24 3.92 11.05
CA THR A 95 0.72 4.37 12.36
C THR A 95 -0.26 3.99 13.48
N MET A 96 -1.57 4.12 13.27
CA MET A 96 -2.57 3.74 14.28
C MET A 96 -2.61 2.23 14.51
N ALA A 97 -2.49 1.42 13.45
CA ALA A 97 -2.43 -0.03 13.58
C ALA A 97 -1.23 -0.47 14.42
N VAL A 98 -0.04 0.09 14.16
CA VAL A 98 1.17 -0.17 14.94
C VAL A 98 1.04 0.32 16.38
N ALA A 99 0.64 1.58 16.57
CA ALA A 99 0.54 2.18 17.90
C ALA A 99 -0.49 1.50 18.82
N THR A 100 -1.50 0.85 18.23
CA THR A 100 -2.54 0.12 18.97
C THR A 100 -2.26 -1.37 19.10
N GLY A 101 -1.17 -1.88 18.51
CA GLY A 101 -0.81 -3.29 18.51
C GLY A 101 -1.69 -4.18 17.62
N GLN A 102 -2.42 -3.61 16.66
CA GLN A 102 -3.19 -4.38 15.68
C GLN A 102 -2.30 -5.05 14.63
N ALA A 103 -1.15 -4.44 14.32
CA ALA A 103 -0.15 -4.96 13.39
C ALA A 103 1.25 -4.53 13.84
N ASN A 104 2.27 -5.28 13.44
CA ASN A 104 3.67 -4.99 13.78
C ASN A 104 4.42 -4.35 12.60
N ALA A 105 4.14 -4.78 11.38
CA ALA A 105 4.78 -4.29 10.16
C ALA A 105 3.72 -4.06 9.07
N VAL A 106 3.51 -2.77 8.76
CA VAL A 106 2.45 -2.35 7.85
C VAL A 106 3.05 -1.74 6.59
N VAL A 107 2.66 -2.27 5.44
CA VAL A 107 3.01 -1.72 4.13
C VAL A 107 1.94 -0.76 3.66
N VAL A 108 2.34 0.46 3.32
CA VAL A 108 1.50 1.41 2.56
C VAL A 108 1.91 1.33 1.10
N TYR A 109 0.98 1.06 0.19
CA TYR A 109 1.29 1.00 -1.24
C TYR A 109 0.29 1.73 -2.13
N ARG A 110 0.78 2.11 -3.30
CA ARG A 110 -0.02 2.55 -4.45
C ARG A 110 0.65 2.10 -5.73
N ALA A 111 -0.11 1.43 -6.60
CA ALA A 111 0.37 1.03 -7.92
C ALA A 111 -0.68 1.29 -9.00
N LEU A 112 -0.29 1.95 -10.09
CA LEU A 112 -1.21 2.22 -11.19
C LEU A 112 -0.50 2.33 -12.54
N ASN A 113 -1.23 1.93 -13.56
CA ASN A 113 -0.98 2.24 -14.95
C ASN A 113 -1.82 3.47 -15.33
N GLY A 114 -1.54 4.63 -14.73
CA GLY A 114 -2.42 5.81 -14.83
C GLY A 114 -2.65 6.36 -16.24
N ARG A 115 -1.73 6.09 -17.19
CA ARG A 115 -1.88 6.46 -18.61
C ARG A 115 -2.29 5.29 -19.50
N SER A 116 -1.69 4.11 -19.28
CA SER A 116 -1.87 2.90 -20.12
C SER A 116 -3.00 1.98 -19.64
N GLY A 117 -3.61 2.27 -18.50
CA GLY A 117 -4.77 1.60 -17.92
C GLY A 117 -5.96 2.55 -17.78
N GLN A 118 -6.79 2.33 -16.76
CA GLN A 118 -7.95 3.18 -16.49
C GLN A 118 -7.52 4.61 -16.14
N ARG A 119 -8.00 5.59 -16.92
CA ARG A 119 -7.64 7.00 -16.72
C ARG A 119 -8.34 7.57 -15.50
N MET A 120 -7.54 8.02 -14.54
CA MET A 120 -8.00 8.78 -13.39
C MET A 120 -8.61 10.12 -13.87
N GLY A 121 -9.84 10.42 -13.46
CA GLY A 121 -10.59 11.62 -13.85
C GLY A 121 -11.70 11.39 -14.88
N GLN A 122 -11.76 10.21 -15.51
CA GLN A 122 -13.01 9.74 -16.12
C GLN A 122 -13.92 9.26 -14.99
N GLY A 123 -15.16 9.76 -14.93
CA GLY A 123 -16.12 9.31 -13.91
C GLY A 123 -16.34 7.79 -13.97
N VAL A 124 -16.79 7.19 -12.87
CA VAL A 124 -17.15 5.76 -12.82
C VAL A 124 -18.33 5.39 -13.73
N SER A 125 -18.96 6.38 -14.34
CA SER A 125 -20.08 6.29 -15.26
C SER A 125 -19.69 5.62 -16.59
N GLY A 126 -18.43 5.73 -17.03
CA GLY A 126 -18.06 5.39 -18.40
C GLY A 126 -18.90 6.21 -19.42
N ASN A 127 -19.13 5.63 -20.60
CA ASN A 127 -20.05 6.18 -21.61
C ASN A 127 -21.51 5.80 -21.27
N ILE A 128 -22.10 6.46 -20.29
CA ILE A 128 -23.57 6.52 -20.13
C ILE A 128 -24.10 7.89 -20.51
#